data_AF-A0A3D2X2F7-F1
#
_entry.id   AF-A0A3D2X2F7-F1
#
_cell.length_a   1.000
_cell.length_b   1.000
_cell.length_c   1.000
_cell.angle_alpha   90.00
_cell.angle_beta   90.00
_cell.angle_gamma   90.00
#
_symmetry.space_group_name_H-M   'P 1'
#
loop_
_entity.id
_entity.type
_entity.pdbx_description
1 polymer ?
#
loop_
_entity_poly.entity_id
_entity_poly.type
_entity_poly.pdbx_seq_one_letter_code
_entity_poly.pdbx_strand_id
1 'polypeptide(L)' 'MWIADGWKDYEVIDASNGEKLERWGKYILVRPDPQVIWDTKKEERGWKIK' A
#
# COMPACT_ATOMS: atom_id res chain seq x y z
N MET A 1 -17.75 2.73 13.64
CA MET A 1 -16.51 2.57 12.85
C MET A 1 -16.03 3.97 12.49
N TRP A 2 -14.82 4.36 12.86
CA TRP A 2 -14.27 5.65 12.50
C TRP A 2 -13.53 5.50 11.17
N ILE A 3 -13.84 6.34 10.19
CA ILE A 3 -13.19 6.33 8.88
C ILE A 3 -12.31 7.56 8.81
N ALA A 4 -11.05 7.37 8.46
CA ALA A 4 -10.11 8.45 8.22
C ALA A 4 -9.95 8.63 6.71
N ASP A 5 -10.84 9.42 6.09
CA ASP A 5 -10.94 9.67 4.65
C ASP A 5 -10.44 11.07 4.23
N GLY A 6 -10.09 11.92 5.19
CA GLY A 6 -9.60 13.29 4.94
C GLY A 6 -8.13 13.42 4.53
N TRP A 7 -7.42 12.32 4.32
CA TRP A 7 -6.00 12.35 3.94
C TRP A 7 -5.85 12.71 2.46
N LYS A 8 -5.17 13.83 2.18
CA LYS A 8 -4.86 14.25 0.81
C LYS A 8 -3.53 13.72 0.30
N ASP A 9 -2.57 13.64 1.21
CA ASP A 9 -1.19 13.27 0.94
C ASP A 9 -0.87 11.83 1.33
N TYR A 10 -1.84 11.07 1.85
CA TYR A 10 -1.63 9.68 2.22
C TYR A 10 -2.76 8.81 1.72
N GLU A 11 -2.43 7.73 1.03
CA GLU A 11 -3.36 6.65 0.73
C GLU A 11 -2.65 5.29 0.69
N VAL A 12 -3.36 4.26 1.12
CA VAL A 12 -2.95 2.87 0.92
C VAL A 12 -3.52 2.45 -0.43
N ILE A 13 -2.63 2.15 -1.37
CA ILE A 13 -3.00 1.77 -2.73
C ILE A 13 -3.30 0.27 -2.76
N ASP A 14 -2.39 -0.53 -2.20
CA ASP A 14 -2.47 -2.00 -2.25
C ASP A 14 -1.73 -2.65 -1.07
N ALA A 15 -2.05 -3.91 -0.78
CA ALA A 15 -1.35 -4.73 0.20
C ALA A 15 -1.36 -6.19 -0.26
N SER A 16 -0.19 -6.81 -0.31
CA SER A 16 -0.03 -8.21 -0.72
C SER A 16 1.24 -8.84 -0.15
N ASN A 17 1.13 -10.10 0.26
CA ASN A 17 2.22 -11.00 0.63
C ASN A 17 3.22 -10.39 1.64
N GLY A 18 2.70 -9.94 2.78
CA GLY A 18 3.51 -9.32 3.84
C GLY A 18 4.05 -7.93 3.51
N GLU A 19 3.56 -7.28 2.45
CA GLU A 19 3.95 -5.93 2.05
C GLU A 19 2.74 -5.04 1.78
N LYS A 20 2.94 -3.73 1.92
CA LYS A 20 1.96 -2.72 1.56
C LYS A 20 2.55 -1.62 0.69
N LEU A 21 1.74 -1.14 -0.24
CA LEU A 21 2.00 -0.06 -1.16
C LEU A 21 1.26 1.19 -0.69
N GLU A 22 2.02 2.21 -0.29
CA GLU A 22 1.48 3.46 0.24
C GLU A 22 1.98 4.65 -0.60
N ARG A 23 1.09 5.61 -0.88
CA ARG A 23 1.47 6.92 -1.43
C ARG A 23 1.59 7.94 -0.31
N TRP A 24 2.71 8.64 -0.28
CA TRP A 24 3.03 9.73 0.63
C TRP A 24 3.36 10.99 -0.18
N GLY A 25 2.33 11.76 -0.51
CA GLY A 25 2.36 12.93 -1.36
C GLY A 25 2.85 12.57 -2.75
N LYS A 26 4.12 12.87 -3.03
CA LYS A 26 4.82 12.59 -4.29
C LYS A 26 5.63 11.29 -4.31
N TYR A 27 5.73 10.61 -3.16
CA TYR A 27 6.50 9.39 -3.01
C TYR A 27 5.59 8.17 -2.95
N ILE A 28 6.04 7.07 -3.54
CA ILE A 28 5.41 5.76 -3.41
C ILE A 28 6.38 4.87 -2.65
N LEU A 29 5.90 4.25 -1.57
CA LEU A 29 6.69 3.43 -0.68
C LEU A 29 6.11 2.01 -0.65
N VAL A 30 6.99 1.03 -0.69
CA VAL A 30 6.67 -0.36 -0.35
C VAL A 30 7.25 -0.60 1.03
N ARG A 31 6.42 -1.01 1.98
CA ARG A 31 6.86 -1.34 3.34
C ARG A 31 6.48 -2.78 3.69
N PRO A 32 7.33 -3.51 4.41
CA PRO A 32 6.95 -4.79 4.98
C PRO A 32 5.90 -4.56 6.06
N ASP A 33 4.77 -5.27 5.94
CA ASP A 33 3.69 -5.26 6.90
C ASP A 33 3.28 -6.72 7.20
N PRO A 34 3.72 -7.30 8.34
CA PRO A 34 3.48 -8.70 8.66
C PRO A 34 1.99 -9.02 8.93
N GLN A 35 1.13 -8.01 9.03
CA GLN A 35 -0.31 -8.21 9.19
C GLN A 35 -1.01 -8.50 7.84
N VAL A 36 -0.33 -8.25 6.73
CA VAL A 36 -0.82 -8.55 5.38
C VAL A 36 -0.61 -10.03 5.08
N ILE A 37 -1.58 -10.84 5.48
CA ILE A 37 -1.53 -12.30 5.37
C ILE A 37 -2.05 -12.84 4.03
N TRP A 38 -2.68 -12.01 3.20
CA TRP A 38 -3.20 -12.40 1.90
C TRP A 38 -2.17 -12.20 0.80
N ASP A 39 -2.20 -13.07 -0.20
CA ASP A 39 -1.34 -13.01 -1.38
C ASP A 39 -2.21 -12.72 -2.61
N THR A 40 -2.20 -11.46 -3.03
CA THR A 40 -2.87 -10.98 -4.24
C THR A 40 -1.83 -10.64 -5.30
N LYS A 41 -2.20 -10.74 -6.58
CA LYS A 41 -1.30 -10.35 -7.66
C LYS A 41 -0.97 -8.86 -7.52
N LYS A 42 0.32 -8.54 -7.45
CA LYS A 42 0.87 -7.18 -7.40
C LYS A 42 0.76 -6.49 -8.76
N GLU A 43 -0.47 -6.29 -9.24
CA GLU A 43 -0.76 -5.73 -10.57
C GLU A 43 -0.58 -4.20 -10.61
N GLU A 44 -0.58 -3.55 -9.45
CA GLU A 44 -0.39 -2.11 -9.35
C GLU A 44 1.01 -1.66 -9.78
N ARG A 45 1.07 -0.58 -10.58
CA ARG A 45 2.33 -0.05 -11.15
C ARG A 45 3.33 0.41 -10.09
N GLY A 46 2.84 0.72 -8.88
CA GLY A 46 3.67 1.15 -7.76
C GLY A 46 4.49 0.01 -7.15
N TRP A 47 4.12 -1.24 -7.39
CA TRP A 47 4.97 -2.37 -7.06
C TRP A 47 6.17 -2.35 -7.97
N LYS A 48 7.37 -2.22 -7.39
CA LYS A 48 8.61 -2.42 -8.14
C LYS A 48 8.74 -3.91 -8.46
N ILE A 49 8.13 -4.33 -9.56
CA ILE A 49 8.38 -5.62 -10.17
C ILE A 49 9.85 -5.58 -10.61
N LYS A 50 10.68 -6.32 -9.89
CA LYS A 50 12.10 -6.47 -10.21
C LYS A 50 12.27 -7.58 -11.25
#